data_AF-A0A8C6HIA2-F1
#
_entry.id   AF-A0A8C6HIA2-F1
#
_cell.length_a   1.000
_cell.length_b   1.000
_cell.length_c   1.000
_cell.angle_alpha   90.00
_cell.angle_beta   90.00
_cell.angle_gamma   90.00
#
_symmetry.space_group_name_H-M   'P 1'
#
loop_
_entity.id
_entity.type
_entity.pdbx_description
1 polymer ?
#
loop_
_entity_poly.entity_id
_entity_poly.type
_entity_poly.pdbx_seq_one_letter_code
_entity_poly.pdbx_strand_id
1 'polypeptide(L)'
;MTCGLLSVTVTFRRPAKWTGYLRHLCCRGAVMDLGPMRKSYRGDREAFEETHLTSLDPMKQFASWFDEAVQCPDIGEANAMCLATCTRYTQPGASVWVVPDGD
;
A
#
# COMPACT_ATOMS: atom_id res chain seq x y z
N MET A 1 -28.49 30.04 14.50
CA MET A 1 -28.11 29.62 13.13
C MET A 1 -27.18 28.43 13.27
N THR A 2 -27.72 27.23 13.35
CA THR A 2 -26.98 25.97 13.56
C THR A 2 -26.61 25.39 12.20
N CYS A 3 -25.31 25.34 11.87
CA CYS A 3 -24.82 24.70 10.65
C CYS A 3 -24.52 23.23 10.96
N GLY A 4 -25.32 22.32 10.38
CA GLY A 4 -25.28 20.89 10.63
C GLY A 4 -24.17 20.18 9.86
N LEU A 5 -23.30 19.47 10.56
CA LEU A 5 -22.33 18.54 9.99
C LEU A 5 -23.06 17.25 9.57
N LEU A 6 -23.23 17.04 8.26
CA LEU A 6 -23.70 15.77 7.72
C LEU A 6 -22.54 14.76 7.78
N SER A 7 -22.60 13.85 8.76
CA SER A 7 -21.67 12.73 8.85
C SER A 7 -22.10 11.65 7.86
N VAL A 8 -21.24 11.33 6.89
CA VAL A 8 -21.42 10.18 5.99
C VAL A 8 -21.02 8.92 6.76
N THR A 9 -21.98 8.03 7.00
CA THR A 9 -21.74 6.74 7.65
C THR A 9 -21.48 5.68 6.58
N VAL A 10 -20.22 5.26 6.43
CA VAL A 10 -19.88 4.09 5.60
C VAL A 10 -20.10 2.83 6.43
N THR A 11 -21.17 2.09 6.13
CA THR A 11 -21.46 0.82 6.79
C THR A 11 -20.63 -0.31 6.15
N PHE A 12 -19.49 -0.64 6.75
CA PHE A 12 -18.75 -1.85 6.40
C PHE A 12 -19.48 -3.07 6.98
N ARG A 13 -20.26 -3.75 6.13
CA ARG A 13 -21.16 -4.83 6.54
C ARG A 13 -20.44 -6.17 6.71
N ARG A 14 -19.43 -6.29 7.61
CA ARG A 14 -18.95 -7.55 8.22
C ARG A 14 -18.21 -7.25 9.55
N PRO A 15 -18.61 -7.82 10.70
CA PRO A 15 -17.88 -7.61 11.95
C PRO A 15 -16.69 -8.57 11.98
N ALA A 16 -15.55 -8.13 11.47
CA ALA A 16 -14.29 -8.78 11.84
C ALA A 16 -13.97 -8.37 13.29
N LYS A 17 -13.91 -9.36 14.17
CA LYS A 17 -13.67 -9.21 15.61
C LYS A 17 -12.28 -8.63 15.88
N TRP A 18 -12.11 -7.32 15.78
CA TRP A 18 -10.84 -6.61 16.01
C TRP A 18 -10.86 -5.67 17.21
N THR A 19 -11.76 -5.88 18.17
CA THR A 19 -11.86 -4.99 19.35
C THR A 19 -10.83 -5.29 20.44
N GLY A 20 -10.12 -6.43 20.38
CA GLY A 20 -9.11 -6.81 21.39
C GLY A 20 -7.67 -6.41 21.08
N TYR A 21 -7.32 -6.19 19.81
CA TYR A 21 -5.92 -6.08 19.38
C TYR A 21 -5.33 -4.66 19.55
N LEU A 22 -6.19 -3.64 19.52
CA LEU A 22 -5.76 -2.23 19.49
C LEU A 22 -5.17 -1.71 20.81
N ARG A 23 -5.31 -2.43 21.93
CA ARG A 23 -4.83 -1.97 23.24
C ARG A 23 -3.37 -2.33 23.56
N HIS A 24 -2.72 -3.15 22.74
CA HIS A 24 -1.36 -3.67 23.00
C HIS A 24 -0.23 -3.02 22.19
N LEU A 25 -0.53 -2.16 21.20
CA LEU A 25 0.47 -1.66 20.25
C LEU A 25 1.36 -0.51 20.75
N CYS A 26 1.04 0.14 21.87
CA CYS A 26 1.73 1.39 22.22
C CYS A 26 3.12 1.22 22.87
N CYS A 27 3.54 0.02 23.31
CA CYS A 27 4.77 -0.09 24.13
C CYS A 27 5.70 -1.30 23.91
N ARG A 28 5.41 -2.25 23.03
CA ARG A 28 6.36 -3.32 22.67
C ARG A 28 6.17 -3.66 21.20
N GLY A 29 7.26 -3.63 20.43
CA GLY A 29 7.25 -4.04 19.03
C GLY A 29 6.61 -5.42 18.91
N ALA A 30 5.37 -5.45 18.44
CA ALA A 30 4.68 -6.69 18.19
C ALA A 30 5.43 -7.37 17.04
N VAL A 31 6.10 -8.49 17.33
CA VAL A 31 6.58 -9.39 16.29
C VAL A 31 5.32 -9.94 15.62
N MET A 32 4.94 -9.33 14.50
CA MET A 32 3.82 -9.83 13.69
C MET A 32 4.34 -10.96 12.81
N ASP A 33 3.71 -12.13 12.89
CA ASP A 33 3.97 -13.20 11.93
C ASP A 33 3.36 -12.83 10.58
N LEU A 34 4.22 -12.44 9.65
CA LEU A 34 3.84 -12.09 8.27
C LEU A 34 3.81 -13.32 7.36
N GLY A 35 4.15 -14.51 7.87
CA GLY A 35 4.13 -15.77 7.11
C GLY A 35 2.82 -15.98 6.34
N PRO A 36 1.63 -15.79 6.96
CA PRO A 36 0.34 -15.94 6.29
C PRO A 36 0.08 -14.93 5.16
N MET A 37 0.77 -13.79 5.12
CA MET A 37 0.61 -12.78 4.06
C MET A 37 1.40 -13.12 2.79
N ARG A 38 2.34 -14.08 2.87
CA ARG A 38 3.17 -14.47 1.72
C ARG A 38 2.31 -15.22 0.71
N LYS A 39 2.16 -14.65 -0.48
CA LYS A 39 1.61 -15.37 -1.64
C LYS A 39 2.71 -16.25 -2.24
N SER A 40 2.33 -17.42 -2.75
CA SER A 40 3.28 -18.26 -3.51
C SER A 40 3.72 -17.51 -4.77
N TYR A 41 5.01 -17.57 -5.08
CA TYR A 41 5.50 -17.04 -6.34
C TYR A 41 4.90 -17.82 -7.50
N ARG A 42 4.66 -17.12 -8.61
CA ARG A 42 4.27 -17.75 -9.87
C ARG A 42 5.44 -18.58 -10.39
N GLY A 43 5.15 -19.76 -10.96
CA GLY A 43 6.18 -20.61 -11.58
C GLY A 43 6.62 -20.06 -12.94
N ASP A 44 7.63 -20.68 -13.55
CA ASP A 44 8.31 -20.17 -14.77
C ASP A 44 7.37 -19.81 -15.92
N ARG A 45 6.25 -20.55 -16.10
CA ARG A 45 5.29 -20.33 -17.19
C ARG A 45 4.32 -19.18 -16.94
N GLU A 46 4.21 -18.72 -15.70
CA GLU A 46 3.31 -17.65 -15.26
C GLU A 46 4.08 -16.42 -14.76
N ALA A 47 5.42 -16.49 -14.82
CA ALA A 47 6.32 -15.41 -14.43
C ALA A 47 6.17 -14.21 -15.38
N PHE A 48 6.33 -13.03 -14.83
CA PHE A 48 6.33 -11.81 -15.63
C PHE A 48 7.72 -11.64 -16.26
N GLU A 49 7.80 -11.76 -17.58
CA GLU A 49 9.04 -11.64 -18.36
C GLU A 49 9.18 -10.26 -19.02
N GLU A 50 10.37 -9.98 -19.56
CA GLU A 50 10.71 -8.75 -20.28
C GLU A 50 9.82 -8.52 -21.52
N THR A 51 9.30 -9.60 -22.11
CA THR A 51 8.36 -9.58 -23.24
C THR A 51 7.01 -8.95 -22.88
N HIS A 52 6.67 -8.89 -21.59
CA HIS A 52 5.45 -8.26 -21.09
C HIS A 52 5.64 -6.77 -20.73
N LEU A 53 6.85 -6.22 -20.91
CA LEU A 53 7.09 -4.79 -20.67
C LEU A 53 6.47 -3.94 -21.79
N THR A 54 5.82 -2.85 -21.39
CA THR A 54 5.29 -1.82 -22.31
C THR A 54 6.44 -0.98 -22.89
N SER A 55 7.52 -0.79 -22.13
CA SER A 55 8.71 -0.05 -22.54
C SER A 55 9.97 -0.57 -21.84
N LEU A 56 11.12 -0.44 -22.53
CA LEU A 56 12.45 -0.67 -21.94
C LEU A 56 12.96 0.57 -21.18
N ASP A 57 12.30 1.72 -21.31
CA ASP A 57 12.61 2.92 -20.54
C ASP A 57 11.94 2.82 -19.15
N PRO A 58 12.72 2.81 -18.05
CA PRO A 58 12.18 2.58 -16.72
C PRO A 58 11.15 3.62 -16.28
N MET A 59 11.29 4.88 -16.74
CA MET A 59 10.33 5.93 -16.38
C MET A 59 9.01 5.76 -17.12
N LYS A 60 9.05 5.35 -18.39
CA LYS A 60 7.85 5.08 -19.19
C LYS A 60 7.13 3.81 -18.73
N GLN A 61 7.90 2.79 -18.33
CA GLN A 61 7.34 1.57 -17.78
C GLN A 61 6.63 1.84 -16.44
N PHE A 62 7.27 2.62 -15.56
CA PHE A 62 6.65 3.03 -14.30
C PHE A 62 5.35 3.80 -14.54
N ALA A 63 5.35 4.77 -15.47
CA ALA A 63 4.15 5.53 -15.82
C ALA A 63 3.00 4.62 -16.30
N SER A 64 3.28 3.68 -17.22
CA SER A 64 2.29 2.70 -17.69
C SER A 64 1.67 1.90 -16.54
N TRP A 65 2.48 1.38 -15.63
CA TRP A 65 1.98 0.62 -14.47
C TRP A 65 1.23 1.48 -13.47
N PHE A 66 1.67 2.72 -13.26
CA PHE A 66 1.00 3.64 -12.37
C PHE A 66 -0.39 4.00 -12.90
N ASP A 67 -0.51 4.30 -14.19
CA ASP A 67 -1.78 4.60 -14.84
C ASP A 67 -2.75 3.42 -14.76
N GLU A 68 -2.26 2.19 -15.02
CA GLU A 68 -3.05 0.96 -14.86
C GLU A 68 -3.53 0.77 -13.41
N ALA A 69 -2.68 1.07 -12.43
CA ALA A 69 -3.02 0.94 -11.01
C ALA A 69 -4.07 1.98 -10.58
N VAL A 70 -3.97 3.22 -11.06
CA VAL A 70 -4.94 4.29 -10.77
C VAL A 70 -6.31 3.96 -11.36
N GLN A 71 -6.36 3.30 -12.51
CA GLN A 71 -7.62 2.88 -13.14
C GLN A 71 -8.27 1.65 -12.47
N CYS A 72 -7.56 0.95 -11.60
CA CYS A 72 -8.06 -0.26 -10.95
C CYS A 72 -8.88 0.08 -9.68
N PRO A 73 -10.19 -0.23 -9.64
CA PRO A 73 -11.04 0.12 -8.50
C PRO A 73 -10.71 -0.66 -7.21
N ASP A 74 -9.94 -1.74 -7.31
CA ASP A 74 -9.50 -2.53 -6.15
C ASP A 74 -8.30 -1.89 -5.42
N ILE A 75 -7.64 -0.90 -6.02
CA ILE A 75 -6.48 -0.19 -5.45
C ILE A 75 -6.95 1.16 -4.89
N GLY A 76 -6.89 1.31 -3.56
CA GLY A 76 -7.38 2.51 -2.88
C GLY A 76 -6.43 3.72 -2.96
N GLU A 77 -5.12 3.49 -2.81
CA GLU A 77 -4.09 4.54 -2.81
C GLU A 77 -2.88 4.09 -3.65
N ALA A 78 -3.01 4.19 -4.98
CA ALA A 78 -1.94 3.78 -5.90
C ALA A 78 -0.65 4.62 -5.75
N ASN A 79 -0.78 5.85 -5.25
CA ASN A 79 0.30 6.81 -5.04
C ASN A 79 0.99 6.71 -3.66
N ALA A 80 0.50 5.85 -2.76
CA ALA A 80 1.12 5.62 -1.46
C ALA A 80 2.34 4.70 -1.59
N MET A 81 3.53 5.23 -1.24
CA MET A 81 4.80 4.53 -1.34
C MET A 81 5.48 4.42 0.03
N CYS A 82 6.14 3.29 0.29
CA CYS A 82 7.00 3.14 1.46
C CYS A 82 8.41 3.66 1.15
N LEU A 83 8.77 4.81 1.71
CA LEU A 83 10.12 5.35 1.60
C LEU A 83 10.97 4.85 2.76
N ALA A 84 11.98 4.05 2.44
CA ALA A 84 13.03 3.72 3.39
C ALA A 84 14.12 4.79 3.36
N THR A 85 14.40 5.40 4.51
CA THR A 85 15.50 6.35 4.69
C THR A 85 16.45 5.83 5.75
N CYS A 86 17.74 6.02 5.54
CA CYS A 86 18.77 5.63 6.51
C CYS A 86 19.42 6.89 7.06
N THR A 87 19.48 7.02 8.38
CA THR A 87 20.33 8.01 9.01
C THR A 87 21.79 7.57 8.93
N ARG A 88 22.73 8.50 9.09
CA ARG A 88 24.19 8.25 9.13
C ARG A 88 24.65 7.12 10.07
N TYR A 89 23.82 6.75 11.05
CA TYR A 89 24.07 5.69 12.02
C TYR A 89 23.46 4.33 11.60
N THR A 90 23.19 4.15 10.30
CA THR A 90 22.73 2.91 9.65
C THR A 90 21.43 2.32 10.19
N GLN A 91 20.59 3.11 10.85
CA GLN A 91 19.26 2.68 11.26
C GLN A 91 18.27 2.99 10.13
N PRO A 92 17.74 1.97 9.43
CA PRO A 92 16.72 2.18 8.40
C PRO A 92 15.38 2.48 9.07
N GLY A 93 14.80 3.62 8.71
CA GLY A 93 13.42 3.97 9.01
C GLY A 93 12.58 3.85 7.74
N ALA A 94 11.34 3.38 7.86
CA ALA A 94 10.39 3.35 6.76
C ALA A 94 9.19 4.22 7.12
N SER A 95 8.78 5.09 6.20
CA SER A 95 7.57 5.89 6.31
C SER A 95 6.76 5.83 5.03
N VAL A 96 5.44 5.89 5.15
CA VAL A 96 4.54 6.02 4.00
C VAL A 96 4.55 7.47 3.54
N TRP A 97 4.70 7.67 2.23
CA TRP A 97 4.61 8.97 1.57
C TRP A 97 3.66 8.85 0.39
N VAL A 98 2.86 9.90 0.19
CA VAL A 98 1.97 10.02 -0.95
C VAL A 98 2.67 10.87 -2.00
N VAL A 99 2.83 10.34 -3.21
CA VAL A 99 3.30 11.13 -4.35
C VAL A 99 2.19 12.09 -4.76
N PRO A 100 2.46 13.40 -4.86
CA PRO A 100 1.47 14.35 -5.36
C PRO A 100 1.20 14.08 -6.85
N ASP A 101 -0.07 14.09 -7.24
CA ASP A 101 -0.46 14.09 -8.65
C ASP A 101 0.03 15.41 -9.28
N GLY A 102 0.73 15.33 -10.41
CA GLY A 102 1.22 16.52 -11.11
C GLY A 102 0.06 17.27 -11.76
N ASP A 103 -0.11 18.56 -11.42
CA ASP A 103 -0.93 19.52 -12.18
C ASP A 103 -0.35 19.78 -13.58
#